data_AF-A0A972A4S7-F1
#
_entry.id   AF-A0A972A4S7-F1
#
_cell.length_a   1.000
_cell.length_b   1.000
_cell.length_c   1.000
_cell.angle_alpha   90.00
_cell.angle_beta   90.00
_cell.angle_gamma   90.00
#
_symmetry.space_group_name_H-M   'P 1'
#
loop_
_entity.id
_entity.type
_entity.pdbx_description
1 polymer ?
#
loop_
_entity_poly.entity_id
_entity_poly.type
_entity_poly.pdbx_seq_one_letter_code
_entity_poly.pdbx_strand_id
1 'polypeptide(L)'
;MSDITNVNDMVGTVTSSESAYTRPESSSDVSKEISEFGAKRRKYLTIALIMMIPVGVLYYKAFCHFFDRMNAAILYGIFTISFVVMIELLMRAYGKKITKEAIFWDACLVILGIISPICEEPLLTVFITHGIAVFSVLVRGGVLRQGHTGGQFLADIFSGIFSKGFGGMGEAFKDADYLGKHKEKEKKEKKGDSVLQGILCIIVSVPILLIVANILSNYNDVIKNVMKALYSGFLFTLRLFSFQSSGFIINTADFFWSCLLGFVVGLFLYGLASKAAKSDGQAELAKGKKFTSTIDNSRKASRIIPSIVVSAFSLLYISFFCSSGGYFFSAFFGNLPKEFTAAEYARQGFGDMLIIVFLNLLIFFLVRLFSSKVYSLKNYLNIALALLMTESIVFVVISFSKICLYISRFGYTENRAFSLLCCTSLGLASILAGISIISKKNVARIWIVASTIFFIAYCVVSVVMNISINNVLISDLVNGL
;
A
#
# COMPACT_ATOMS: atom_id res chain seq x y z
N MET A 1 1.27 -43.13 54.54
CA MET A 1 0.03 -42.93 55.30
C MET A 1 -1.04 -42.57 54.29
N SER A 2 -1.68 -43.57 53.64
CA SER A 2 -2.83 -44.35 54.14
C SER A 2 -4.09 -43.46 54.16
N ASP A 3 -5.21 -43.69 53.47
CA ASP A 3 -5.84 -44.86 52.82
C ASP A 3 -6.84 -44.32 51.77
N ILE A 4 -6.95 -44.83 50.53
CA ILE A 4 -7.80 -45.94 50.06
C ILE A 4 -9.09 -46.16 50.87
N THR A 5 -10.25 -45.84 50.29
CA THR A 5 -11.36 -46.84 50.22
C THR A 5 -12.36 -46.49 49.13
N ASN A 6 -12.39 -47.41 48.18
CA ASN A 6 -13.42 -47.68 47.19
C ASN A 6 -14.65 -48.25 47.92
N VAL A 7 -15.82 -48.25 47.29
CA VAL A 7 -16.68 -49.43 47.04
C VAL A 7 -18.12 -48.98 46.73
N ASN A 8 -18.56 -49.42 45.55
CA ASN A 8 -19.93 -49.50 45.07
C ASN A 8 -20.87 -50.22 46.05
N ASP A 9 -22.16 -49.86 45.98
CA ASP A 9 -23.36 -50.71 46.10
C ASP A 9 -24.51 -49.78 46.54
N MET A 10 -25.76 -49.83 46.08
CA MET A 10 -26.48 -50.68 45.16
C MET A 10 -27.85 -49.99 44.96
N VAL A 11 -28.42 -50.11 43.76
CA VAL A 11 -29.86 -50.29 43.50
C VAL A 11 -30.82 -49.12 43.83
N GLY A 12 -31.16 -48.37 42.77
CA GLY A 12 -32.53 -48.31 42.26
C GLY A 12 -33.52 -47.31 42.90
N THR A 13 -33.83 -46.23 42.18
CA THR A 13 -35.20 -45.99 41.69
C THR A 13 -35.23 -44.90 40.62
N VAL A 14 -35.74 -45.31 39.47
CA VAL A 14 -36.12 -44.47 38.33
C VAL A 14 -37.25 -43.53 38.75
N THR A 15 -37.13 -42.23 38.52
CA THR A 15 -38.25 -41.38 38.06
C THR A 15 -37.72 -40.14 37.33
N SER A 16 -37.87 -40.21 36.01
CA SER A 16 -38.10 -39.13 35.04
C SER A 16 -38.14 -37.67 35.53
N SER A 17 -37.20 -36.87 35.05
CA SER A 17 -37.49 -35.49 34.64
C SER A 17 -36.66 -35.15 33.40
N GLU A 18 -37.33 -35.15 32.25
CA GLU A 18 -36.83 -34.65 30.97
C GLU A 18 -36.46 -33.16 31.09
N SER A 19 -35.21 -32.80 30.78
CA SER A 19 -34.91 -31.52 30.13
C SER A 19 -33.57 -31.58 29.40
N ALA A 20 -33.67 -31.66 28.06
CA ALA A 20 -32.71 -31.18 27.06
C ALA A 20 -31.23 -31.57 27.23
N TYR A 21 -30.92 -32.84 26.98
CA TYR A 21 -29.59 -33.24 26.50
C TYR A 21 -29.49 -32.82 25.02
N THR A 22 -28.74 -31.75 24.71
CA THR A 22 -28.41 -31.41 23.33
C THR A 22 -27.63 -32.56 22.69
N ARG A 23 -28.28 -33.22 21.73
CA ARG A 23 -27.77 -34.31 20.89
C ARG A 23 -26.44 -33.90 20.25
N PRO A 24 -25.43 -34.78 20.16
CA PRO A 24 -24.27 -34.52 19.31
C PRO A 24 -24.77 -34.39 17.86
N GLU A 25 -24.37 -33.32 17.16
CA GLU A 25 -24.65 -33.13 15.73
C GLU A 25 -24.34 -34.44 14.97
N SER A 26 -25.29 -34.90 14.15
CA SER A 26 -25.16 -36.21 13.50
C SER A 26 -23.96 -36.20 12.55
N SER A 27 -23.18 -37.28 12.50
CA SER A 27 -22.02 -37.41 11.59
C SER A 27 -22.40 -37.23 10.10
N SER A 28 -23.67 -37.41 9.75
CA SER A 28 -24.24 -37.12 8.43
C SER A 28 -24.35 -35.63 8.11
N ASP A 29 -24.57 -34.76 9.11
CA ASP A 29 -24.70 -33.32 8.88
C ASP A 29 -23.33 -32.67 8.68
N VAL A 30 -22.35 -33.05 9.52
CA VAL A 30 -20.94 -32.60 9.37
C VAL A 30 -20.34 -33.04 8.03
N SER A 31 -20.61 -34.27 7.58
CA SER A 31 -20.10 -34.76 6.29
C SER A 31 -20.75 -34.07 5.09
N LYS A 32 -22.02 -33.69 5.17
CA LYS A 32 -22.70 -32.86 4.15
C LYS A 32 -22.09 -31.46 4.09
N GLU A 33 -21.89 -30.81 5.23
CA GLU A 33 -21.28 -29.47 5.29
C GLU A 33 -19.86 -29.44 4.72
N ILE A 34 -19.03 -30.45 5.04
CA ILE A 34 -17.67 -30.58 4.49
C ILE A 34 -17.70 -30.77 2.96
N SER A 35 -18.64 -31.58 2.47
CA SER A 35 -18.83 -31.81 1.03
C SER A 35 -19.24 -30.54 0.30
N GLU A 36 -20.21 -29.80 0.86
CA GLU A 36 -20.72 -28.55 0.29
C GLU A 36 -19.66 -27.45 0.30
N PHE A 37 -18.93 -27.31 1.41
CA PHE A 37 -17.80 -26.38 1.51
C PHE A 37 -16.72 -26.71 0.48
N GLY A 38 -16.39 -28.00 0.32
CA GLY A 38 -15.46 -28.48 -0.71
C GLY A 38 -15.91 -28.13 -2.12
N ALA A 39 -17.20 -28.33 -2.46
CA ALA A 39 -17.76 -27.99 -3.76
C ALA A 39 -17.71 -26.48 -4.04
N LYS A 40 -18.08 -25.67 -3.04
CA LYS A 40 -18.04 -24.21 -3.11
C LYS A 40 -16.61 -23.70 -3.29
N ARG A 41 -15.65 -24.25 -2.55
CA ARG A 41 -14.22 -23.96 -2.69
C ARG A 41 -13.72 -24.25 -4.10
N ARG A 42 -14.04 -25.43 -4.65
CA ARG A 42 -13.64 -25.81 -6.02
C ARG A 42 -14.19 -24.84 -7.07
N LYS A 43 -15.47 -24.48 -6.95
CA LYS A 43 -16.12 -23.52 -7.86
C LYS A 43 -15.39 -22.17 -7.86
N TYR A 44 -15.12 -21.60 -6.69
CA TYR A 44 -14.43 -20.31 -6.60
C TYR A 44 -12.99 -20.36 -7.10
N LEU A 45 -12.23 -21.41 -6.76
CA LEU A 45 -10.86 -21.58 -7.27
C LEU A 45 -10.82 -21.69 -8.79
N THR A 46 -11.77 -22.41 -9.39
CA THR A 46 -11.83 -22.57 -10.85
C THR A 46 -12.07 -21.22 -11.54
N ILE A 47 -13.03 -20.42 -11.05
CA ILE A 47 -13.31 -19.10 -11.61
C ILE A 47 -12.10 -18.18 -11.42
N ALA A 48 -11.49 -18.16 -10.24
CA ALA A 48 -10.32 -17.32 -9.96
C ALA A 48 -9.11 -17.67 -10.85
N LEU A 49 -8.87 -18.96 -11.11
CA LEU A 49 -7.81 -19.42 -12.02
C LEU A 49 -8.08 -19.01 -13.47
N ILE A 50 -9.34 -19.09 -13.93
CA ILE A 50 -9.73 -18.61 -15.27
C ILE A 50 -9.52 -17.09 -15.38
N MET A 51 -9.85 -16.34 -14.32
CA MET A 51 -9.67 -14.88 -14.27
C MET A 51 -8.20 -14.43 -14.22
N MET A 52 -7.28 -15.30 -13.79
CA MET A 52 -5.87 -14.96 -13.61
C MET A 52 -5.24 -14.34 -14.86
N ILE A 53 -5.45 -14.97 -16.03
CA ILE A 53 -4.84 -14.52 -17.29
C ILE A 53 -5.49 -13.21 -17.76
N PRO A 54 -6.83 -13.09 -17.88
CA PRO A 54 -7.48 -11.82 -18.23
C PRO A 54 -7.09 -10.66 -17.31
N VAL A 55 -7.04 -10.87 -15.99
CA VAL A 55 -6.66 -9.83 -15.03
C VAL A 55 -5.21 -9.39 -15.23
N GLY A 56 -4.29 -10.34 -15.45
CA GLY A 56 -2.90 -10.02 -15.74
C GLY A 56 -2.71 -9.32 -17.10
N VAL A 57 -3.46 -9.71 -18.13
CA VAL A 57 -3.48 -9.04 -19.45
C VAL A 57 -4.01 -7.61 -19.32
N LEU A 58 -5.09 -7.40 -18.57
CA LEU A 58 -5.65 -6.07 -18.32
C LEU A 58 -4.62 -5.15 -17.66
N TYR A 59 -3.94 -5.63 -16.63
CA TYR A 59 -2.87 -4.90 -15.97
C TYR A 59 -1.74 -4.55 -16.95
N TYR A 60 -1.24 -5.54 -17.70
CA TYR A 60 -0.17 -5.33 -18.66
C TYR A 60 -0.54 -4.29 -19.71
N LYS A 61 -1.75 -4.40 -20.29
CA LYS A 61 -2.24 -3.44 -21.28
C LYS A 61 -2.45 -2.05 -20.68
N ALA A 62 -2.95 -1.95 -19.46
CA ALA A 62 -3.09 -0.68 -18.74
C ALA A 62 -1.73 0.00 -18.55
N PHE A 63 -0.70 -0.78 -18.26
CA PHE A 63 0.68 -0.29 -18.16
C PHE A 63 1.28 0.10 -19.52
N CYS A 64 1.01 -0.65 -20.59
CA CYS A 64 1.48 -0.29 -21.94
C CYS A 64 0.83 0.99 -22.47
N HIS A 65 -0.44 1.23 -22.14
CA HIS A 65 -1.16 2.46 -22.51
C HIS A 65 -0.92 3.60 -21.53
N PHE A 66 0.06 3.51 -20.64
CA PHE A 66 0.30 4.50 -19.58
C PHE A 66 0.40 5.96 -20.08
N PHE A 67 0.89 6.17 -21.30
CA PHE A 67 0.95 7.51 -21.92
C PHE A 67 -0.37 7.95 -22.59
N ASP A 68 -1.27 7.02 -22.91
CA ASP A 68 -2.63 7.29 -23.36
C ASP A 68 -3.58 7.29 -22.16
N ARG A 69 -3.74 8.46 -21.54
CA ARG A 69 -4.37 8.63 -20.22
C ARG A 69 -5.80 8.11 -20.16
N MET A 70 -6.62 8.32 -21.20
CA MET A 70 -8.01 7.86 -21.20
C MET A 70 -8.11 6.34 -21.34
N ASN A 71 -7.35 5.74 -22.26
CA ASN A 71 -7.34 4.29 -22.42
C ASN A 71 -6.72 3.60 -21.19
N ALA A 72 -5.66 4.16 -20.60
CA ALA A 72 -5.10 3.70 -19.34
C ALA A 72 -6.13 3.74 -18.21
N ALA A 73 -6.89 4.83 -18.05
CA ALA A 73 -7.91 4.95 -17.01
C ALA A 73 -8.99 3.87 -17.09
N ILE A 74 -9.50 3.61 -18.31
CA ILE A 74 -10.50 2.57 -18.55
C ILE A 74 -9.89 1.19 -18.20
N LEU A 75 -8.69 0.90 -18.70
CA LEU A 75 -8.03 -0.38 -18.47
C LEU A 75 -7.68 -0.61 -16.99
N TYR A 76 -7.14 0.40 -16.29
CA TYR A 76 -6.87 0.33 -14.85
C TYR A 76 -8.16 0.23 -14.01
N GLY A 77 -9.24 0.90 -14.41
CA GLY A 77 -10.56 0.77 -13.79
C GLY A 77 -11.11 -0.66 -13.91
N ILE A 78 -11.13 -1.22 -15.12
CA ILE A 78 -11.58 -2.60 -15.36
C ILE A 78 -10.66 -3.59 -14.63
N PHE A 79 -9.35 -3.36 -14.68
CA PHE A 79 -8.36 -4.16 -13.96
C PHE A 79 -8.64 -4.18 -12.44
N THR A 80 -8.76 -3.02 -11.80
CA THR A 80 -8.93 -2.96 -10.33
C THR A 80 -10.23 -3.60 -9.88
N ILE A 81 -11.33 -3.41 -10.61
CA ILE A 81 -12.62 -4.09 -10.34
C ILE A 81 -12.45 -5.61 -10.50
N SER A 82 -11.88 -6.06 -11.62
CA SER A 82 -11.67 -7.49 -11.89
C SER A 82 -10.73 -8.14 -10.86
N PHE A 83 -9.72 -7.39 -10.41
CA PHE A 83 -8.78 -7.82 -9.39
C PHE A 83 -9.46 -7.96 -8.02
N VAL A 84 -10.29 -7.00 -7.61
CA VAL A 84 -11.11 -7.09 -6.38
C VAL A 84 -12.06 -8.29 -6.44
N VAL A 85 -12.68 -8.56 -7.59
CA VAL A 85 -13.51 -9.76 -7.79
C VAL A 85 -12.68 -11.04 -7.65
N MET A 86 -11.50 -11.11 -8.26
CA MET A 86 -10.60 -12.26 -8.12
C MET A 86 -10.17 -12.47 -6.66
N ILE A 87 -9.87 -11.40 -5.92
CA ILE A 87 -9.57 -11.45 -4.48
C ILE A 87 -10.77 -12.00 -3.72
N GLU A 88 -11.98 -11.50 -3.95
CA GLU A 88 -13.21 -11.96 -3.28
C GLU A 88 -13.44 -13.46 -3.50
N LEU A 89 -13.29 -13.95 -4.74
CA LEU A 89 -13.42 -15.37 -5.06
C LEU A 89 -12.42 -16.23 -4.27
N LEU A 90 -11.15 -15.81 -4.23
CA LEU A 90 -10.11 -16.50 -3.47
C LEU A 90 -10.39 -16.46 -1.97
N MET A 91 -10.80 -15.32 -1.42
CA MET A 91 -11.14 -15.20 0.00
C MET A 91 -12.31 -16.13 0.37
N ARG A 92 -13.37 -16.18 -0.45
CA ARG A 92 -14.50 -17.09 -0.25
C ARG A 92 -14.11 -18.57 -0.39
N ALA A 93 -13.18 -18.90 -1.28
CA ALA A 93 -12.67 -20.27 -1.43
C ALA A 93 -12.01 -20.80 -0.14
N TYR A 94 -11.48 -19.90 0.69
CA TYR A 94 -10.86 -20.23 1.98
C TYR A 94 -11.73 -19.83 3.18
N GLY A 95 -13.02 -19.54 2.98
CA GLY A 95 -13.96 -19.24 4.05
C GLY A 95 -13.71 -17.91 4.78
N LYS A 96 -12.92 -17.00 4.19
CA LYS A 96 -12.65 -15.68 4.77
C LYS A 96 -13.85 -14.76 4.54
N LYS A 97 -14.28 -14.07 5.61
CA LYS A 97 -15.34 -13.06 5.56
C LYS A 97 -14.76 -11.68 5.28
N ILE A 98 -15.49 -10.88 4.51
CA ILE A 98 -15.13 -9.49 4.24
C ILE A 98 -15.32 -8.63 5.50
N THR A 99 -14.35 -7.76 5.79
CA THR A 99 -14.41 -6.81 6.90
C THR A 99 -14.74 -5.41 6.38
N LYS A 100 -15.28 -4.53 7.23
CA LYS A 100 -15.53 -3.11 6.88
C LYS A 100 -14.25 -2.40 6.44
N GLU A 101 -13.12 -2.74 7.08
CA GLU A 101 -11.80 -2.22 6.73
C GLU A 101 -11.35 -2.66 5.33
N ALA A 102 -11.60 -3.93 4.96
CA ALA A 102 -11.31 -4.42 3.61
C ALA A 102 -12.15 -3.70 2.54
N ILE A 103 -13.44 -3.46 2.81
CA ILE A 103 -14.32 -2.71 1.90
C ILE A 103 -13.78 -1.31 1.64
N PHE A 104 -13.32 -0.62 2.70
CA PHE A 104 -12.72 0.70 2.56
C PHE A 104 -11.50 0.68 1.63
N TRP A 105 -10.56 -0.25 1.84
CA TRP A 105 -9.34 -0.30 1.03
C TRP A 105 -9.58 -0.74 -0.42
N ASP A 106 -10.55 -1.60 -0.68
CA ASP A 106 -10.96 -1.92 -2.06
C ASP A 106 -11.64 -0.74 -2.76
N ALA A 107 -12.48 0.01 -2.04
CA ALA A 107 -13.07 1.22 -2.57
C ALA A 107 -11.99 2.24 -2.94
N CYS A 108 -11.00 2.45 -2.06
CA CYS A 108 -9.83 3.29 -2.36
C CYS A 108 -9.07 2.78 -3.60
N LEU A 109 -8.84 1.47 -3.71
CA LEU A 109 -8.16 0.86 -4.85
C LEU A 109 -8.91 1.10 -6.17
N VAL A 110 -10.22 0.86 -6.21
CA VAL A 110 -11.02 1.04 -7.43
C VAL A 110 -11.09 2.51 -7.84
N ILE A 111 -11.33 3.41 -6.87
CA ILE A 111 -11.36 4.86 -7.13
C ILE A 111 -10.01 5.32 -7.69
N LEU A 112 -8.90 4.93 -7.07
CA LEU A 112 -7.57 5.32 -7.56
C LEU A 112 -7.18 4.62 -8.86
N GLY A 113 -7.64 3.39 -9.11
CA GLY A 113 -7.45 2.71 -10.39
C GLY A 113 -8.04 3.51 -11.56
N ILE A 114 -9.23 4.08 -11.38
CA ILE A 114 -9.88 4.88 -12.42
C ILE A 114 -9.18 6.24 -12.59
N ILE A 115 -8.84 6.90 -11.48
CA ILE A 115 -8.45 8.32 -11.48
C ILE A 115 -6.93 8.50 -11.70
N SER A 116 -6.10 7.60 -11.16
CA SER A 116 -4.64 7.77 -11.14
C SER A 116 -3.98 7.99 -12.52
N PRO A 117 -4.41 7.34 -13.62
CA PRO A 117 -3.76 7.55 -14.93
C PRO A 117 -4.11 8.89 -15.58
N ILE A 118 -5.15 9.59 -15.10
CA ILE A 118 -5.65 10.86 -15.65
C ILE A 118 -4.97 12.06 -14.96
N CYS A 119 -4.47 11.87 -13.73
CA CYS A 119 -3.75 12.89 -12.97
C CYS A 119 -2.53 13.42 -13.75
N GLU A 120 -2.12 14.65 -13.44
CA GLU A 120 -0.99 15.29 -14.13
C GLU A 120 0.35 14.56 -13.92
N GLU A 121 0.54 13.99 -12.72
CA GLU A 121 1.71 13.20 -12.32
C GLU A 121 1.37 11.69 -12.23
N PRO A 122 1.12 11.01 -13.37
CA PRO A 122 0.59 9.64 -13.38
C PRO A 122 1.54 8.61 -12.78
N LEU A 123 2.87 8.85 -12.80
CA LEU A 123 3.85 7.89 -12.28
C LEU A 123 3.72 7.73 -10.76
N LEU A 124 3.66 8.86 -10.04
CA LEU A 124 3.52 8.87 -8.59
C LEU A 124 2.18 8.29 -8.16
N THR A 125 1.09 8.70 -8.83
CA THR A 125 -0.27 8.27 -8.48
C THR A 125 -0.48 6.79 -8.75
N VAL A 126 0.03 6.28 -9.88
CA VAL A 126 -0.01 4.87 -10.20
C VAL A 126 0.86 4.08 -9.22
N PHE A 127 2.07 4.53 -8.87
CA PHE A 127 2.91 3.85 -7.86
C PHE A 127 2.20 3.72 -6.49
N ILE A 128 1.56 4.79 -6.01
CA ILE A 128 0.77 4.76 -4.77
C ILE A 128 -0.41 3.79 -4.89
N THR A 129 -1.08 3.77 -6.04
CA THR A 129 -2.20 2.85 -6.33
C THR A 129 -1.75 1.39 -6.26
N HIS A 130 -0.55 1.05 -6.75
CA HIS A 130 0.03 -0.29 -6.61
C HIS A 130 0.29 -0.66 -5.15
N GLY A 131 0.82 0.28 -4.36
CA GLY A 131 0.98 0.10 -2.92
C GLY A 131 -0.35 -0.21 -2.23
N ILE A 132 -1.42 0.52 -2.58
CA ILE A 132 -2.78 0.30 -2.08
C ILE A 132 -3.36 -1.03 -2.57
N ALA A 133 -3.08 -1.45 -3.81
CA ALA A 133 -3.51 -2.73 -4.35
C ALA A 133 -2.95 -3.90 -3.51
N VAL A 134 -1.65 -3.86 -3.22
CA VAL A 134 -1.01 -4.85 -2.34
C VAL A 134 -1.60 -4.77 -0.94
N PHE A 135 -1.71 -3.56 -0.38
CA PHE A 135 -2.23 -3.37 0.97
C PHE A 135 -3.66 -3.89 1.13
N SER A 136 -4.53 -3.67 0.15
CA SER A 136 -5.92 -4.14 0.17
C SER A 136 -5.99 -5.68 0.23
N VAL A 137 -5.15 -6.38 -0.54
CA VAL A 137 -5.06 -7.85 -0.46
C VAL A 137 -4.64 -8.34 0.92
N LEU A 138 -3.70 -7.63 1.57
CA LEU A 138 -3.23 -8.00 2.90
C LEU A 138 -4.31 -7.79 3.98
N VAL A 139 -5.06 -6.69 3.88
CA VAL A 139 -6.22 -6.42 4.74
C VAL A 139 -7.28 -7.50 4.53
N ARG A 140 -7.60 -7.82 3.27
CA ARG A 140 -8.55 -8.87 2.88
C ARG A 140 -8.19 -10.24 3.46
N GLY A 141 -6.91 -10.61 3.40
CA GLY A 141 -6.41 -11.88 3.96
C GLY A 141 -6.33 -11.91 5.49
N GLY A 142 -6.39 -10.75 6.14
CA GLY A 142 -6.13 -10.62 7.58
C GLY A 142 -4.66 -10.90 7.93
N VAL A 143 -3.74 -10.53 7.05
CA VAL A 143 -2.31 -10.87 7.13
C VAL A 143 -1.41 -9.66 7.42
N LEU A 144 -1.98 -8.60 7.98
CA LEU A 144 -1.21 -7.45 8.47
C LEU A 144 -0.45 -7.82 9.76
N ARG A 145 0.79 -7.35 9.91
CA ARG A 145 1.62 -7.63 11.10
C ARG A 145 1.00 -7.16 12.42
N GLN A 146 0.14 -6.15 12.37
CA GLN A 146 -0.58 -5.63 13.54
C GLN A 146 -2.04 -6.12 13.60
N GLY A 147 -2.48 -6.95 12.64
CA GLY A 147 -3.87 -7.43 12.51
C GLY A 147 -4.87 -6.39 12.01
N HIS A 148 -4.50 -5.12 12.04
CA HIS A 148 -5.27 -3.98 11.53
C HIS A 148 -4.31 -2.98 10.86
N THR A 149 -4.86 -2.03 10.11
CA THR A 149 -4.09 -0.90 9.56
C THR A 149 -3.37 -0.18 10.70
N GLY A 150 -2.04 -0.05 10.60
CA GLY A 150 -1.24 0.58 11.64
C GLY A 150 0.18 0.90 11.19
N GLY A 151 1.03 1.30 12.14
CA GLY A 151 2.34 1.89 11.86
C GLY A 151 3.36 0.98 11.15
N GLN A 152 3.09 -0.32 11.02
CA GLN A 152 3.94 -1.25 10.26
C GLN A 152 3.50 -1.44 8.80
N PHE A 153 2.56 -0.62 8.30
CA PHE A 153 1.98 -0.76 6.95
C PHE A 153 3.01 -0.81 5.81
N LEU A 154 4.11 -0.04 5.89
CA LEU A 154 5.18 -0.09 4.88
C LEU A 154 5.84 -1.47 4.85
N ALA A 155 6.17 -2.03 6.02
CA ALA A 155 6.72 -3.37 6.10
C ALA A 155 5.72 -4.41 5.58
N ASP A 156 4.42 -4.20 5.81
CA ASP A 156 3.34 -5.04 5.30
C ASP A 156 3.31 -5.03 3.77
N ILE A 157 3.33 -3.85 3.14
CA ILE A 157 3.41 -3.68 1.67
C ILE A 157 4.64 -4.40 1.12
N PHE A 158 5.83 -4.18 1.69
CA PHE A 158 7.06 -4.85 1.24
C PHE A 158 6.96 -6.38 1.36
N SER A 159 6.45 -6.90 2.48
CA SER A 159 6.22 -8.35 2.61
C SER A 159 5.14 -8.87 1.66
N GLY A 160 4.14 -8.04 1.34
CA GLY A 160 3.12 -8.37 0.35
C GLY A 160 3.76 -8.57 -1.01
N ILE A 161 4.55 -7.61 -1.48
CA ILE A 161 5.25 -7.69 -2.78
C ILE A 161 6.14 -8.93 -2.84
N PHE A 162 7.08 -9.08 -1.90
CA PHE A 162 8.13 -10.09 -1.99
C PHE A 162 7.69 -11.48 -1.47
N SER A 163 7.11 -11.54 -0.28
CA SER A 163 6.78 -12.82 0.34
C SER A 163 5.49 -13.41 -0.21
N LYS A 164 4.46 -12.58 -0.38
CA LYS A 164 3.14 -13.06 -0.83
C LYS A 164 3.01 -13.08 -2.35
N GLY A 165 3.43 -12.02 -3.05
CA GLY A 165 3.40 -11.91 -4.51
C GLY A 165 4.41 -12.85 -5.16
N PHE A 166 5.70 -12.49 -5.16
CA PHE A 166 6.75 -13.32 -5.78
C PHE A 166 6.82 -14.71 -5.16
N GLY A 167 6.83 -14.80 -3.83
CA GLY A 167 6.83 -16.09 -3.13
C GLY A 167 5.53 -16.89 -3.23
N GLY A 168 4.48 -16.36 -3.90
CA GLY A 168 3.19 -17.02 -4.10
C GLY A 168 2.89 -17.39 -5.56
N MET A 169 3.75 -17.06 -6.52
CA MET A 169 3.48 -17.33 -7.95
C MET A 169 3.20 -18.82 -8.25
N GLY A 170 3.73 -19.74 -7.43
CA GLY A 170 3.47 -21.17 -7.55
C GLY A 170 2.07 -21.62 -7.09
N GLU A 171 1.29 -20.78 -6.41
CA GLU A 171 0.00 -21.16 -5.85
C GLU A 171 -1.07 -21.45 -6.92
N ALA A 172 -1.00 -20.79 -8.09
CA ALA A 172 -1.90 -21.07 -9.21
C ALA A 172 -1.80 -22.53 -9.68
N PHE A 173 -0.58 -23.06 -9.78
CA PHE A 173 -0.35 -24.44 -10.19
C PHE A 173 -0.80 -25.44 -9.12
N LYS A 174 -0.59 -25.13 -7.83
CA LYS A 174 -1.08 -25.97 -6.72
C LYS A 174 -2.61 -26.04 -6.69
N ASP A 175 -3.27 -24.91 -6.89
CA ASP A 175 -4.74 -24.86 -6.92
C ASP A 175 -5.29 -25.56 -8.18
N ALA A 176 -4.60 -25.46 -9.32
CA ALA A 176 -4.94 -26.22 -10.53
C ALA A 176 -4.77 -27.75 -10.34
N ASP A 177 -3.67 -28.20 -9.73
CA ASP A 177 -3.43 -29.61 -9.39
C ASP A 177 -4.50 -30.15 -8.43
N TYR A 178 -4.88 -29.37 -7.41
CA TYR A 178 -5.97 -29.71 -6.50
C TYR A 178 -7.31 -29.92 -7.23
N LEU A 179 -7.62 -29.08 -8.22
CA LEU A 179 -8.84 -29.24 -9.03
C LEU A 179 -8.76 -30.43 -9.98
N GLY A 180 -7.58 -30.73 -10.54
CA GLY A 180 -7.34 -31.89 -11.41
C GLY A 180 -7.53 -33.22 -10.69
N LYS A 181 -6.98 -33.36 -9.48
CA LYS A 181 -7.12 -34.55 -8.62
C LYS A 181 -8.55 -34.89 -8.21
N HIS A 182 -9.48 -33.93 -8.30
CA HIS A 182 -10.89 -34.15 -7.96
C HIS A 182 -11.76 -34.51 -9.18
N LYS A 183 -11.23 -34.35 -10.41
CA LYS A 183 -11.88 -34.83 -11.64
C LYS A 183 -11.56 -36.30 -11.93
N GLU A 184 -10.45 -36.82 -11.43
CA GLU A 184 -10.05 -38.22 -11.59
C GLU A 184 -9.92 -38.93 -10.24
N LYS A 185 -10.98 -39.65 -9.83
CA LYS A 185 -10.77 -40.87 -9.04
C LYS A 185 -10.38 -41.98 -10.02
N GLU A 186 -9.12 -41.97 -10.46
CA GLU A 186 -8.28 -43.15 -10.70
C GLU A 186 -6.98 -42.78 -11.44
N LYS A 187 -5.85 -43.19 -10.83
CA LYS A 187 -4.47 -43.36 -11.33
C LYS A 187 -3.43 -42.22 -11.19
N LYS A 188 -2.50 -42.58 -10.30
CA LYS A 188 -1.02 -42.53 -10.33
C LYS A 188 -0.33 -41.16 -10.27
N GLU A 189 0.41 -41.03 -9.18
CA GLU A 189 1.62 -40.20 -9.07
C GLU A 189 2.56 -40.40 -10.27
N LYS A 190 3.09 -39.28 -10.79
CA LYS A 190 4.55 -39.05 -10.79
C LYS A 190 4.96 -37.62 -11.17
N LYS A 191 6.05 -37.24 -10.49
CA LYS A 191 7.13 -36.28 -10.78
C LYS A 191 6.74 -34.83 -11.08
N GLY A 192 7.01 -33.98 -10.09
CA GLY A 192 7.12 -32.53 -10.27
C GLY A 192 8.31 -32.20 -11.15
N ASP A 193 8.03 -31.47 -12.23
CA ASP A 193 9.06 -30.91 -13.10
C ASP A 193 9.66 -29.65 -12.47
N SER A 194 10.92 -29.78 -12.09
CA SER A 194 11.88 -28.72 -11.76
C SER A 194 12.10 -27.71 -12.90
N VAL A 195 11.57 -27.98 -14.10
CA VAL A 195 11.58 -27.08 -15.26
C VAL A 195 10.71 -25.84 -15.02
N LEU A 196 9.57 -25.99 -14.34
CA LEU A 196 8.65 -24.88 -14.08
C LEU A 196 9.23 -23.88 -13.06
N GLN A 197 9.99 -24.39 -12.08
CA GLN A 197 10.74 -23.55 -11.13
C GLN A 197 11.92 -22.86 -11.82
N GLY A 198 12.58 -23.53 -12.78
CA GLY A 198 13.64 -22.95 -13.60
C GLY A 198 13.16 -21.77 -14.46
N ILE A 199 12.02 -21.92 -15.13
CA ILE A 199 11.42 -20.85 -15.96
C ILE A 199 10.99 -19.65 -15.09
N LEU A 200 10.39 -19.89 -13.93
CA LEU A 200 10.02 -18.84 -12.98
C LEU A 200 11.26 -18.09 -12.45
N CYS A 201 12.37 -18.81 -12.22
CA CYS A 201 13.62 -18.22 -11.76
C CYS A 201 14.26 -17.34 -12.85
N ILE A 202 14.20 -17.75 -14.12
CA ILE A 202 14.71 -16.95 -15.25
C ILE A 202 13.88 -15.67 -15.43
N ILE A 203 12.55 -15.76 -15.37
CA ILE A 203 11.65 -14.60 -15.54
C ILE A 203 11.83 -13.56 -14.43
N VAL A 204 12.12 -13.98 -13.20
CA VAL A 204 12.37 -13.08 -12.06
C VAL A 204 13.81 -12.57 -12.04
N SER A 205 14.79 -13.38 -12.45
CA SER A 205 16.21 -12.99 -12.43
C SER A 205 16.58 -12.00 -13.53
N VAL A 206 15.99 -12.07 -14.73
CA VAL A 206 16.34 -11.17 -15.84
C VAL A 206 16.06 -9.68 -15.53
N PRO A 207 14.90 -9.27 -14.99
CA PRO A 207 14.66 -7.87 -14.62
C PRO A 207 15.60 -7.39 -13.50
N ILE A 208 15.87 -8.24 -12.51
CA ILE A 208 16.79 -7.92 -11.41
C ILE A 208 18.22 -7.76 -11.95
N LEU A 209 18.65 -8.63 -12.86
CA LEU A 209 19.94 -8.57 -13.52
C LEU A 209 20.09 -7.26 -14.32
N LEU A 210 19.05 -6.81 -15.01
CA LEU A 210 19.04 -5.55 -15.77
C LEU A 210 19.12 -4.32 -14.85
N ILE A 211 18.44 -4.34 -13.70
CA ILE A 211 18.53 -3.27 -12.69
C ILE A 211 19.94 -3.23 -12.08
N VAL A 212 20.49 -4.39 -11.72
CA VAL A 212 21.85 -4.51 -11.18
C VAL A 212 22.89 -4.08 -12.23
N ALA A 213 22.72 -4.48 -13.49
CA ALA A 213 23.57 -4.06 -14.60
C ALA A 213 23.51 -2.55 -14.87
N ASN A 214 22.33 -1.92 -14.73
CA ASN A 214 22.18 -0.47 -14.82
C ASN A 214 22.95 0.26 -13.70
N ILE A 215 22.89 -0.25 -12.46
CA ILE A 215 23.64 0.29 -11.33
C ILE A 215 25.16 0.14 -11.57
N LEU A 216 25.62 -1.01 -12.06
CA LEU A 216 27.03 -1.28 -12.38
C LEU A 216 27.56 -0.41 -13.55
N SER A 217 26.70 -0.06 -14.52
CA SER A 217 27.07 0.75 -15.69
C SER A 217 27.49 2.19 -15.35
N ASN A 218 27.10 2.70 -14.18
CA ASN A 218 27.49 4.02 -13.69
C ASN A 218 28.96 4.09 -13.25
N TYR A 219 29.64 2.95 -13.12
CA TYR A 219 31.00 2.88 -12.55
C TYR A 219 32.11 2.57 -13.57
N ASN A 220 31.80 2.21 -14.83
CA ASN A 220 32.83 1.90 -15.84
C ASN A 220 32.34 2.08 -17.30
N ASP A 221 33.11 2.81 -18.12
CA ASP A 221 32.77 3.15 -19.51
C ASP A 221 32.77 1.94 -20.48
N VAL A 222 33.51 0.87 -20.19
CA VAL A 222 33.47 -0.37 -20.98
C VAL A 222 32.11 -1.07 -20.84
N ILE A 223 31.59 -1.15 -19.62
CA ILE A 223 30.25 -1.70 -19.32
C ILE A 223 29.17 -0.80 -19.93
N LYS A 224 29.35 0.52 -19.90
CA LYS A 224 28.45 1.50 -20.51
C LYS A 224 28.25 1.30 -22.02
N ASN A 225 29.31 0.92 -22.74
CA ASN A 225 29.23 0.68 -24.19
C ASN A 225 28.57 -0.67 -24.55
N VAL A 226 28.84 -1.73 -23.77
CA VAL A 226 28.11 -3.01 -23.89
C VAL A 226 26.63 -2.83 -23.52
N MET A 227 26.35 -2.06 -22.47
CA MET A 227 24.99 -1.71 -22.05
C MET A 227 24.28 -0.84 -23.08
N LYS A 228 24.95 0.08 -23.78
CA LYS A 228 24.34 0.83 -24.88
C LYS A 228 23.91 -0.08 -26.04
N ALA A 229 24.69 -1.10 -26.36
CA ALA A 229 24.36 -2.08 -27.40
C ALA A 229 23.22 -3.04 -26.96
N LEU A 230 23.23 -3.47 -25.70
CA LEU A 230 22.15 -4.27 -25.12
C LEU A 230 20.87 -3.45 -24.90
N TYR A 231 20.97 -2.18 -24.53
CA TYR A 231 19.87 -1.26 -24.33
C TYR A 231 19.31 -0.77 -25.66
N SER A 232 20.12 -0.57 -26.69
CA SER A 232 19.61 -0.31 -28.05
C SER A 232 18.94 -1.56 -28.62
N GLY A 233 19.46 -2.76 -28.37
CA GLY A 233 18.82 -4.02 -28.72
C GLY A 233 17.51 -4.27 -27.94
N PHE A 234 17.51 -4.06 -26.63
CA PHE A 234 16.34 -4.21 -25.75
C PHE A 234 15.31 -3.10 -25.97
N LEU A 235 15.71 -1.85 -26.20
CA LEU A 235 14.80 -0.79 -26.64
C LEU A 235 14.30 -1.05 -28.05
N PHE A 236 15.10 -1.58 -28.97
CA PHE A 236 14.63 -2.00 -30.30
C PHE A 236 13.62 -3.14 -30.19
N THR A 237 13.83 -4.11 -29.27
CA THR A 237 12.83 -5.12 -28.92
C THR A 237 11.59 -4.48 -28.28
N LEU A 238 11.73 -3.58 -27.30
CA LEU A 238 10.60 -2.85 -26.71
C LEU A 238 9.87 -1.94 -27.73
N ARG A 239 10.57 -1.43 -28.74
CA ARG A 239 10.03 -0.58 -29.84
C ARG A 239 9.35 -1.43 -30.92
N LEU A 240 9.80 -2.66 -31.11
CA LEU A 240 9.08 -3.71 -31.85
C LEU A 240 7.84 -4.20 -31.07
N PHE A 241 7.87 -4.18 -29.73
CA PHE A 241 6.75 -4.51 -28.83
C PHE A 241 5.78 -3.36 -28.57
N SER A 242 6.17 -2.12 -28.88
CA SER A 242 5.32 -0.93 -28.82
C SER A 242 4.97 -0.48 -30.24
N PHE A 243 4.64 -1.45 -31.10
CA PHE A 243 4.05 -1.14 -32.39
C PHE A 243 2.66 -0.56 -32.13
N GLN A 244 2.61 0.76 -32.02
CA GLN A 244 1.36 1.52 -31.98
C GLN A 244 0.69 1.37 -33.34
N SER A 245 -0.15 0.35 -33.48
CA SER A 245 -1.13 0.31 -34.55
C SER A 245 -2.41 0.91 -34.02
N SER A 246 -2.64 2.16 -34.41
CA SER A 246 -3.97 2.76 -34.45
C SER A 246 -4.86 1.91 -35.37
N GLY A 247 -5.47 0.85 -34.84
CA GLY A 247 -6.38 -0.01 -35.59
C GLY A 247 -6.79 -1.27 -34.82
N PHE A 248 -8.07 -1.62 -34.92
CA PHE A 248 -8.76 -2.78 -34.29
C PHE A 248 -8.27 -4.17 -34.77
N ILE A 249 -7.15 -4.25 -35.49
CA ILE A 249 -6.56 -5.52 -35.94
C ILE A 249 -5.53 -5.95 -34.90
N ILE A 250 -5.92 -6.92 -34.07
CA ILE A 250 -5.06 -7.57 -33.09
C ILE A 250 -3.86 -8.17 -33.85
N ASN A 251 -2.69 -7.54 -33.74
CA ASN A 251 -1.46 -8.13 -34.23
C ASN A 251 -1.24 -9.42 -33.41
N THR A 252 -1.09 -10.57 -34.08
CA THR A 252 -0.96 -11.87 -33.41
C THR A 252 0.21 -11.90 -32.42
N ALA A 253 1.27 -11.12 -32.71
CA ALA A 253 2.39 -10.87 -31.82
C ALA A 253 1.99 -10.09 -30.55
N ASP A 254 1.22 -9.00 -30.66
CA ASP A 254 0.78 -8.20 -29.51
C ASP A 254 -0.13 -9.02 -28.58
N PHE A 255 -0.99 -9.86 -29.17
CA PHE A 255 -1.82 -10.80 -28.41
C PHE A 255 -0.96 -11.83 -27.68
N PHE A 256 0.02 -12.42 -28.37
CA PHE A 256 0.94 -13.39 -27.77
C PHE A 256 1.71 -12.79 -26.59
N TRP A 257 2.31 -11.61 -26.77
CA TRP A 257 3.07 -10.92 -25.72
C TRP A 257 2.18 -10.46 -24.56
N SER A 258 0.97 -9.97 -24.87
CA SER A 258 -0.03 -9.64 -23.85
C SER A 258 -0.39 -10.85 -23.01
N CYS A 259 -0.61 -12.01 -23.64
CA CYS A 259 -0.90 -13.25 -22.94
C CYS A 259 0.29 -13.77 -22.14
N LEU A 260 1.51 -13.70 -22.67
CA LEU A 260 2.71 -14.18 -21.98
C LEU A 260 3.07 -13.32 -20.76
N LEU A 261 3.17 -12.00 -20.93
CA LEU A 261 3.47 -11.08 -19.82
C LEU A 261 2.27 -10.95 -18.88
N GLY A 262 1.06 -10.94 -19.43
CA GLY A 262 -0.17 -11.01 -18.64
C GLY A 262 -0.25 -12.29 -17.82
N PHE A 263 0.24 -13.43 -18.32
CA PHE A 263 0.35 -14.66 -17.53
C PHE A 263 1.33 -14.50 -16.37
N VAL A 264 2.52 -13.92 -16.59
CA VAL A 264 3.51 -13.67 -15.53
C VAL A 264 2.94 -12.74 -14.44
N VAL A 265 2.33 -11.63 -14.85
CA VAL A 265 1.67 -10.69 -13.92
C VAL A 265 0.49 -11.38 -13.21
N GLY A 266 -0.30 -12.16 -13.95
CA GLY A 266 -1.42 -12.92 -13.42
C GLY A 266 -0.99 -13.89 -12.33
N LEU A 267 0.13 -14.61 -12.52
CA LEU A 267 0.72 -15.46 -11.49
C LEU A 267 1.12 -14.68 -10.24
N PHE A 268 1.69 -13.49 -10.39
CA PHE A 268 2.03 -12.62 -9.27
C PHE A 268 0.78 -12.17 -8.49
N LEU A 269 -0.23 -11.67 -9.19
CA LEU A 269 -1.48 -11.17 -8.59
C LEU A 269 -2.30 -12.30 -7.94
N TYR A 270 -2.44 -13.43 -8.62
CA TYR A 270 -3.09 -14.62 -8.08
C TYR A 270 -2.30 -15.17 -6.89
N GLY A 271 -0.97 -15.24 -7.00
CA GLY A 271 -0.09 -15.70 -5.92
C GLY A 271 -0.21 -14.86 -4.66
N LEU A 272 -0.19 -13.53 -4.81
CA LEU A 272 -0.43 -12.55 -3.75
C LEU A 272 -1.77 -12.82 -3.03
N ALA A 273 -2.85 -12.90 -3.80
CA ALA A 273 -4.20 -13.09 -3.26
C ALA A 273 -4.43 -14.49 -2.66
N SER A 274 -3.99 -15.57 -3.33
CA SER A 274 -4.14 -16.95 -2.88
C SER A 274 -3.32 -17.20 -1.61
N LYS A 275 -2.08 -16.71 -1.55
CA LYS A 275 -1.23 -16.86 -0.34
C LYS A 275 -1.68 -15.97 0.82
N ALA A 276 -2.37 -14.86 0.55
CA ALA A 276 -3.07 -14.09 1.58
C ALA A 276 -4.30 -14.85 2.09
N ALA A 277 -5.13 -15.40 1.19
CA ALA A 277 -6.36 -16.13 1.54
C ALA A 277 -6.10 -17.43 2.33
N LYS A 278 -5.06 -18.19 1.95
CA LYS A 278 -4.62 -19.42 2.64
C LYS A 278 -4.06 -19.20 4.04
N SER A 279 -3.62 -17.98 4.33
CA SER A 279 -2.93 -17.68 5.58
C SER A 279 -3.93 -17.39 6.70
N ASP A 280 -3.64 -17.89 7.90
CA ASP A 280 -4.39 -17.60 9.12
C ASP A 280 -4.00 -16.27 9.78
N GLY A 281 -2.97 -15.59 9.26
CA GLY A 281 -2.43 -14.33 9.80
C GLY A 281 -1.53 -14.49 11.03
N GLN A 282 -1.48 -15.67 11.67
CA GLN A 282 -0.78 -15.86 12.95
C GLN A 282 0.74 -15.68 12.81
N ALA A 283 1.32 -16.18 11.71
CA ALA A 283 2.74 -15.99 11.42
C ALA A 283 3.10 -14.51 11.23
N GLU A 284 2.23 -13.71 10.60
CA GLU A 284 2.47 -12.28 10.38
C GLU A 284 2.30 -11.48 11.68
N LEU A 285 1.30 -11.82 12.49
CA LEU A 285 1.16 -11.29 13.85
C LEU A 285 2.39 -11.61 14.71
N ALA A 286 2.91 -12.83 14.62
CA ALA A 286 4.13 -13.23 15.34
C ALA A 286 5.35 -12.42 14.87
N LYS A 287 5.51 -12.19 13.55
CA LYS A 287 6.57 -11.30 13.02
C LYS A 287 6.41 -9.87 13.51
N GLY A 288 5.19 -9.33 13.53
CA GLY A 288 4.89 -7.98 14.02
C GLY A 288 5.19 -7.81 15.51
N LYS A 289 4.80 -8.81 16.33
CA LYS A 289 5.15 -8.88 17.76
C LYS A 289 6.65 -8.99 17.96
N LYS A 290 7.33 -9.87 17.21
CA LYS A 290 8.79 -10.04 17.26
C LYS A 290 9.50 -8.74 16.91
N PHE A 291 9.09 -8.05 15.84
CA PHE A 291 9.65 -6.76 15.45
C PHE A 291 9.49 -5.72 16.57
N THR A 292 8.30 -5.64 17.15
CA THR A 292 8.02 -4.72 18.27
C THR A 292 8.87 -5.08 19.50
N SER A 293 9.01 -6.36 19.84
CA SER A 293 9.84 -6.81 20.96
C SER A 293 11.34 -6.59 20.71
N THR A 294 11.82 -6.73 19.47
CA THR A 294 13.22 -6.43 19.12
C THR A 294 13.50 -4.95 19.31
N ILE A 295 12.60 -4.08 18.85
CA ILE A 295 12.69 -2.63 19.09
C ILE A 295 12.67 -2.35 20.59
N ASP A 296 11.74 -2.95 21.35
CA ASP A 296 11.66 -2.78 22.80
C ASP A 296 12.95 -3.22 23.51
N ASN A 297 13.58 -4.30 23.06
CA ASN A 297 14.86 -4.79 23.59
C ASN A 297 16.06 -3.89 23.19
N SER A 298 15.98 -3.24 22.02
CA SER A 298 16.97 -2.29 21.53
C SER A 298 16.83 -0.89 22.14
N ARG A 299 15.76 -0.61 22.92
CA ARG A 299 15.57 0.64 23.69
C ARG A 299 16.52 0.73 24.90
N LYS A 300 17.82 0.64 24.64
CA LYS A 300 18.90 0.83 25.62
C LYS A 300 19.44 2.26 25.64
N ALA A 301 19.03 3.11 24.69
CA ALA A 301 19.50 4.49 24.61
C ALA A 301 18.98 5.31 25.80
N SER A 302 19.89 5.95 26.54
CA SER A 302 19.55 6.91 27.58
C SER A 302 18.64 8.01 27.02
N ARG A 303 17.60 8.41 27.77
CA ARG A 303 16.70 9.50 27.37
C ARG A 303 17.38 10.86 27.30
N ILE A 304 18.60 10.99 27.82
CA ILE A 304 19.37 12.24 27.89
C ILE A 304 19.71 12.75 26.48
N ILE A 305 20.35 11.93 25.65
CA ILE A 305 20.79 12.35 24.30
C ILE A 305 19.59 12.80 23.44
N PRO A 306 18.50 12.03 23.31
CA PRO A 306 17.30 12.49 22.61
C PRO A 306 16.73 13.79 23.19
N SER A 307 16.75 13.96 24.51
CA SER A 307 16.22 15.17 25.15
C SER A 307 17.06 16.40 24.78
N ILE A 308 18.39 16.28 24.80
CA ILE A 308 19.30 17.37 24.42
C ILE A 308 19.12 17.71 22.95
N VAL A 309 19.10 16.71 22.07
CA VAL A 309 18.96 16.91 20.62
C VAL A 309 17.63 17.59 20.31
N VAL A 310 16.50 17.07 20.82
CA VAL A 310 15.17 17.66 20.58
C VAL A 310 15.09 19.08 21.15
N SER A 311 15.68 19.33 22.32
CA SER A 311 15.71 20.68 22.91
C SER A 311 16.56 21.65 22.07
N ALA A 312 17.68 21.20 21.51
CA ALA A 312 18.54 22.02 20.65
C ALA A 312 17.82 22.42 19.35
N PHE A 313 17.11 21.48 18.71
CA PHE A 313 16.25 21.79 17.56
C PHE A 313 15.16 22.80 17.93
N SER A 314 14.49 22.60 19.07
CA SER A 314 13.43 23.52 19.51
C SER A 314 13.97 24.93 19.76
N LEU A 315 15.10 25.07 20.45
CA LEU A 315 15.75 26.36 20.68
C LEU A 315 16.18 27.04 19.38
N LEU A 316 16.66 26.28 18.40
CA LEU A 316 16.99 26.79 17.07
C LEU A 316 15.74 27.34 16.37
N TYR A 317 14.62 26.61 16.41
CA TYR A 317 13.37 27.05 15.80
C TYR A 317 12.76 28.26 16.51
N ILE A 318 12.81 28.32 17.84
CA ILE A 318 12.42 29.52 18.61
C ILE A 318 13.28 30.71 18.18
N SER A 319 14.60 30.55 18.11
CA SER A 319 15.52 31.61 17.69
C SER A 319 15.21 32.10 16.27
N PHE A 320 14.88 31.18 15.37
CA PHE A 320 14.45 31.49 14.01
C PHE A 320 13.12 32.26 13.96
N PHE A 321 12.11 31.86 14.74
CA PHE A 321 10.84 32.58 14.81
C PHE A 321 10.97 33.95 15.49
N CYS A 322 11.86 34.10 16.48
CA CYS A 322 12.14 35.39 17.09
C CYS A 322 12.82 36.37 16.13
N SER A 323 13.76 35.90 15.30
CA SER A 323 14.46 36.76 14.34
C SER A 323 13.66 37.06 13.08
N SER A 324 12.92 36.06 12.58
CA SER A 324 12.31 36.08 11.25
C SER A 324 10.78 35.98 11.26
N GLY A 325 10.16 35.96 12.45
CA GLY A 325 8.71 35.79 12.61
C GLY A 325 7.91 36.87 11.88
N GLY A 326 8.35 38.13 11.94
CA GLY A 326 7.68 39.24 11.26
C GLY A 326 7.53 39.04 9.74
N TYR A 327 8.54 38.45 9.09
CA TYR A 327 8.48 38.08 7.68
C TYR A 327 7.44 36.99 7.43
N PHE A 328 7.48 35.89 8.19
CA PHE A 328 6.59 34.74 7.97
C PHE A 328 5.13 34.99 8.36
N PHE A 329 4.89 35.78 9.42
CA PHE A 329 3.55 36.11 9.88
C PHE A 329 2.84 37.16 9.01
N SER A 330 3.56 37.86 8.12
CA SER A 330 2.98 38.84 7.19
C SER A 330 1.89 38.24 6.28
N ALA A 331 2.04 36.97 5.88
CA ALA A 331 1.10 36.23 5.05
C ALA A 331 -0.30 36.12 5.68
N PHE A 332 -0.39 35.99 7.01
CA PHE A 332 -1.66 35.82 7.72
C PHE A 332 -2.53 37.06 7.64
N PHE A 333 -1.91 38.23 7.58
CA PHE A 333 -2.60 39.51 7.48
C PHE A 333 -2.87 39.93 6.03
N GLY A 334 -2.57 39.06 5.05
CA GLY A 334 -2.69 39.39 3.62
C GLY A 334 -1.70 40.45 3.15
N ASN A 335 -0.71 40.81 3.98
CA ASN A 335 0.26 41.84 3.69
C ASN A 335 1.48 41.23 3.02
N LEU A 336 1.72 41.62 1.77
CA LEU A 336 2.92 41.24 1.04
C LEU A 336 4.07 42.19 1.44
N PRO A 337 5.23 41.68 1.87
CA PRO A 337 6.40 42.53 2.08
C PRO A 337 6.73 43.27 0.78
N LYS A 338 6.97 44.58 0.85
CA LYS A 338 7.06 45.48 -0.32
C LYS A 338 8.14 45.10 -1.35
N GLU A 339 9.10 44.28 -0.94
CA GLU A 339 10.25 43.84 -1.72
C GLU A 339 9.99 42.56 -2.54
N PHE A 340 8.87 41.87 -2.31
CA PHE A 340 8.60 40.56 -2.93
C PHE A 340 7.35 40.58 -3.78
N THR A 341 7.37 39.85 -4.90
CA THR A 341 6.12 39.44 -5.56
C THR A 341 5.44 38.33 -4.77
N ALA A 342 4.12 38.19 -4.91
CA ALA A 342 3.36 37.15 -4.21
C ALA A 342 3.84 35.72 -4.59
N ALA A 343 4.33 35.51 -5.81
CA ALA A 343 4.89 34.23 -6.25
C ALA A 343 6.27 33.95 -5.62
N GLU A 344 7.16 34.95 -5.58
CA GLU A 344 8.48 34.81 -4.94
C GLU A 344 8.33 34.57 -3.44
N TYR A 345 7.50 35.36 -2.77
CA TYR A 345 7.21 35.18 -1.35
C TYR A 345 6.67 33.77 -1.07
N ALA A 346 5.68 33.29 -1.85
CA ALA A 346 5.10 31.97 -1.64
C ALA A 346 6.06 30.80 -1.91
N ARG A 347 6.92 30.90 -2.93
CA ARG A 347 7.89 29.83 -3.26
C ARG A 347 9.08 29.78 -2.32
N GLN A 348 9.54 30.93 -1.86
CA GLN A 348 10.72 31.02 -1.00
C GLN A 348 10.46 30.39 0.37
N GLY A 349 11.27 29.42 0.76
CA GLY A 349 11.19 28.76 2.06
C GLY A 349 9.99 27.84 2.28
N PHE A 350 8.99 27.78 1.38
CA PHE A 350 7.84 26.88 1.52
C PHE A 350 8.26 25.41 1.51
N GLY A 351 9.05 25.01 0.52
CA GLY A 351 9.56 23.63 0.44
C GLY A 351 10.43 23.28 1.64
N ASP A 352 11.27 24.21 2.08
CA ASP A 352 12.16 24.03 3.23
C ASP A 352 11.37 23.80 4.52
N MET A 353 10.27 24.55 4.72
CA MET A 353 9.38 24.34 5.87
C MET A 353 8.76 22.94 5.86
N LEU A 354 8.31 22.43 4.72
CA LEU A 354 7.78 21.07 4.62
C LEU A 354 8.84 20.01 4.89
N ILE A 355 10.07 20.22 4.41
CA ILE A 355 11.21 19.35 4.71
C ILE A 355 11.51 19.37 6.22
N ILE A 356 11.52 20.55 6.85
CA ILE A 356 11.72 20.68 8.30
C ILE A 356 10.65 19.91 9.07
N VAL A 357 9.37 20.06 8.71
CA VAL A 357 8.26 19.35 9.36
C VAL A 357 8.42 17.83 9.20
N PHE A 358 8.77 17.36 8.01
CA PHE A 358 9.05 15.95 7.75
C PHE A 358 10.22 15.44 8.61
N LEU A 359 11.32 16.19 8.69
CA LEU A 359 12.47 15.84 9.53
C LEU A 359 12.11 15.82 11.02
N ASN A 360 11.29 16.76 11.49
CA ASN A 360 10.81 16.79 12.88
C ASN A 360 9.94 15.57 13.21
N LEU A 361 9.07 15.16 12.29
CA LEU A 361 8.29 13.92 12.42
C LEU A 361 9.18 12.68 12.42
N LEU A 362 10.24 12.67 11.59
CA LEU A 362 11.22 11.59 11.57
C LEU A 362 11.99 11.53 12.90
N ILE A 363 12.46 12.67 13.43
CA ILE A 363 13.09 12.75 14.75
C ILE A 363 12.12 12.24 15.82
N PHE A 364 10.88 12.72 15.83
CA PHE A 364 9.85 12.25 16.75
C PHE A 364 9.68 10.73 16.71
N PHE A 365 9.57 10.17 15.50
CA PHE A 365 9.44 8.73 15.28
C PHE A 365 10.66 7.96 15.78
N LEU A 366 11.88 8.38 15.42
CA LEU A 366 13.13 7.74 15.86
C LEU A 366 13.28 7.80 17.39
N VAL A 367 12.98 8.94 18.02
CA VAL A 367 13.01 9.07 19.47
C VAL A 367 12.00 8.14 20.12
N ARG A 368 10.77 8.03 19.58
CA ARG A 368 9.73 7.09 20.07
C ARG A 368 10.12 5.63 19.86
N LEU A 369 10.86 5.32 18.80
CA LEU A 369 11.35 3.96 18.55
C LEU A 369 12.47 3.57 19.52
N PHE A 370 13.48 4.41 19.71
CA PHE A 370 14.73 4.04 20.36
C PHE A 370 14.88 4.48 21.84
N SER A 371 14.04 5.38 22.35
CA SER A 371 14.15 5.89 23.73
C SER A 371 13.83 4.83 24.80
N SER A 372 14.73 4.64 25.77
CA SER A 372 14.60 3.66 26.87
C SER A 372 13.45 3.96 27.84
N LYS A 373 13.19 3.05 28.79
CA LYS A 373 12.13 3.18 29.82
C LYS A 373 12.56 3.90 31.11
N VAL A 374 13.72 4.56 31.16
CA VAL A 374 14.22 5.23 32.39
C VAL A 374 13.26 6.33 32.86
N TYR A 375 12.75 6.20 34.08
CA TYR A 375 11.62 7.00 34.59
C TYR A 375 11.94 8.49 34.81
N SER A 376 13.18 8.84 35.17
CA SER A 376 13.54 10.18 35.67
C SER A 376 13.38 11.32 34.66
N LEU A 377 13.55 11.06 33.36
CA LEU A 377 13.49 12.11 32.31
C LEU A 377 12.30 11.96 31.35
N LYS A 378 11.32 11.13 31.72
CA LYS A 378 10.15 10.87 30.87
C LYS A 378 9.36 12.13 30.54
N ASN A 379 9.13 12.95 31.55
CA ASN A 379 8.28 14.13 31.44
C ASN A 379 9.00 15.22 30.63
N TYR A 380 10.30 15.44 30.89
CA TYR A 380 11.09 16.41 30.13
C TYR A 380 11.16 16.06 28.64
N LEU A 381 11.48 14.82 28.28
CA LEU A 381 11.51 14.39 26.87
C LEU A 381 10.15 14.56 26.19
N ASN A 382 9.05 14.24 26.88
CA ASN A 382 7.70 14.43 26.34
C ASN A 382 7.36 15.91 26.13
N ILE A 383 7.78 16.79 27.03
CA ILE A 383 7.61 18.25 26.89
C ILE A 383 8.42 18.74 25.69
N ALA A 384 9.68 18.34 25.56
CA ALA A 384 10.54 18.71 24.43
C ALA A 384 9.96 18.21 23.10
N LEU A 385 9.46 16.97 23.04
CA LEU A 385 8.78 16.44 21.86
C LEU A 385 7.46 17.17 21.56
N ALA A 386 6.70 17.57 22.59
CA ALA A 386 5.47 18.33 22.41
C ALA A 386 5.76 19.73 21.86
N LEU A 387 6.83 20.38 22.34
CA LEU A 387 7.31 21.65 21.82
C LEU A 387 7.72 21.52 20.34
N LEU A 388 8.54 20.52 20.00
CA LEU A 388 8.95 20.24 18.62
C LEU A 388 7.74 20.02 17.69
N MET A 389 6.72 19.30 18.15
CA MET A 389 5.49 19.09 17.36
C MET A 389 4.67 20.37 17.25
N THR A 390 4.67 21.22 18.28
CA THR A 390 4.00 22.54 18.24
C THR A 390 4.66 23.46 17.21
N GLU A 391 6.00 23.54 17.21
CA GLU A 391 6.76 24.29 16.19
C GLU A 391 6.51 23.74 14.78
N SER A 392 6.43 22.41 14.64
CA SER A 392 6.09 21.77 13.37
C SER A 392 4.69 22.18 12.89
N ILE A 393 3.70 22.27 13.79
CA ILE A 393 2.37 22.79 13.46
C ILE A 393 2.47 24.25 13.00
N VAL A 394 3.25 25.09 13.69
CA VAL A 394 3.46 26.49 13.28
C VAL A 394 4.06 26.58 11.87
N PHE A 395 5.09 25.79 11.55
CA PHE A 395 5.66 25.71 10.20
C PHE A 395 4.63 25.29 9.14
N VAL A 396 3.78 24.30 9.44
CA VAL A 396 2.71 23.88 8.53
C VAL A 396 1.68 24.98 8.34
N VAL A 397 1.27 25.66 9.40
CA VAL A 397 0.27 26.74 9.32
C VAL A 397 0.81 27.91 8.49
N ILE A 398 2.09 28.28 8.66
CA ILE A 398 2.75 29.28 7.82
C ILE A 398 2.78 28.81 6.36
N SER A 399 3.21 27.57 6.10
CA SER A 399 3.26 27.00 4.75
C SER A 399 1.88 26.98 4.08
N PHE A 400 0.85 26.60 4.84
CA PHE A 400 -0.54 26.59 4.40
C PHE A 400 -1.02 28.01 4.05
N SER A 401 -0.71 29.01 4.88
CA SER A 401 -1.03 30.41 4.58
C SER A 401 -0.35 30.88 3.30
N LYS A 402 0.94 30.56 3.10
CA LYS A 402 1.69 30.94 1.89
C LYS A 402 1.12 30.30 0.63
N ILE A 403 0.77 29.01 0.65
CA ILE A 403 0.18 28.36 -0.53
C ILE A 403 -1.24 28.84 -0.82
N CYS A 404 -2.05 29.13 0.21
CA CYS A 404 -3.37 29.73 0.03
C CYS A 404 -3.29 31.13 -0.59
N LEU A 405 -2.36 31.98 -0.12
CA LEU A 405 -2.11 33.28 -0.73
C LEU A 405 -1.67 33.15 -2.20
N TYR A 406 -0.87 32.13 -2.50
CA TYR A 406 -0.42 31.86 -3.86
C TYR A 406 -1.58 31.47 -4.77
N ILE A 407 -2.46 30.58 -4.29
CA ILE A 407 -3.67 30.15 -5.01
C ILE A 407 -4.64 31.32 -5.20
N SER A 408 -4.86 32.17 -4.18
CA SER A 408 -5.78 33.29 -4.28
C SER A 408 -5.33 34.34 -5.30
N ARG A 409 -4.02 34.46 -5.56
CA ARG A 409 -3.48 35.47 -6.49
C ARG A 409 -3.27 34.96 -7.92
N PHE A 410 -2.90 33.68 -8.09
CA PHE A 410 -2.52 33.11 -9.38
C PHE A 410 -3.38 31.91 -9.80
N GLY A 411 -4.46 31.63 -9.07
CA GLY A 411 -5.37 30.53 -9.34
C GLY A 411 -4.83 29.15 -8.92
N TYR A 412 -5.61 28.11 -9.21
CA TYR A 412 -5.23 26.72 -8.93
C TYR A 412 -4.26 26.19 -10.00
N THR A 413 -3.25 25.46 -9.54
CA THR A 413 -2.42 24.59 -10.39
C THR A 413 -2.15 23.30 -9.64
N GLU A 414 -1.80 22.26 -10.37
CA GLU A 414 -1.54 20.91 -9.84
C GLU A 414 -0.39 20.88 -8.84
N ASN A 415 0.73 21.53 -9.15
CA ASN A 415 1.86 21.68 -8.21
C ASN A 415 1.44 22.36 -6.90
N ARG A 416 0.50 23.32 -6.95
CA ARG A 416 -0.06 23.97 -5.74
C ARG A 416 -1.01 23.03 -4.98
N ALA A 417 -1.80 22.22 -5.69
CA ALA A 417 -2.68 21.21 -5.08
C ALA A 417 -1.89 20.08 -4.42
N PHE A 418 -0.82 19.59 -5.05
CA PHE A 418 0.08 18.60 -4.47
C PHE A 418 0.80 19.15 -3.23
N SER A 419 1.22 20.41 -3.29
CA SER A 419 1.79 21.13 -2.14
C SER A 419 0.79 21.22 -0.98
N LEU A 420 -0.49 21.46 -1.26
CA LEU A 420 -1.57 21.48 -0.26
C LEU A 420 -1.83 20.11 0.36
N LEU A 421 -1.80 19.04 -0.45
CA LEU A 421 -1.87 17.66 0.02
C LEU A 421 -0.73 17.35 1.00
N CYS A 422 0.51 17.71 0.64
CA CYS A 422 1.67 17.52 1.50
C CYS A 422 1.54 18.31 2.81
N CYS A 423 1.13 19.58 2.75
CA CYS A 423 0.88 20.41 3.94
C CYS A 423 -0.16 19.78 4.88
N THR A 424 -1.30 19.37 4.33
CA THR A 424 -2.42 18.82 5.13
C THR A 424 -2.07 17.46 5.74
N SER A 425 -1.42 16.57 4.98
CA SER A 425 -0.97 15.27 5.47
C SER A 425 0.10 15.38 6.56
N LEU A 426 1.10 16.26 6.38
CA LEU A 426 2.15 16.49 7.38
C LEU A 426 1.61 17.24 8.61
N GLY A 427 0.73 18.22 8.42
CA GLY A 427 0.06 18.91 9.53
C GLY A 427 -0.75 17.95 10.39
N LEU A 428 -1.54 17.07 9.75
CA LEU A 428 -2.27 16.03 10.46
C LEU A 428 -1.32 15.07 11.19
N ALA A 429 -0.20 14.69 10.57
CA ALA A 429 0.81 13.86 11.22
C ALA A 429 1.38 14.54 12.48
N SER A 430 1.71 15.83 12.43
CA SER A 430 2.23 16.60 13.58
C SER A 430 1.21 16.73 14.70
N ILE A 431 -0.05 16.99 14.37
CA ILE A 431 -1.14 17.06 15.36
C ILE A 431 -1.33 15.69 16.03
N LEU A 432 -1.44 14.63 15.24
CA LEU A 432 -1.61 13.27 15.76
C LEU A 432 -0.40 12.81 16.57
N ALA A 433 0.82 13.15 16.14
CA ALA A 433 2.04 12.90 16.89
C ALA A 433 1.98 13.58 18.27
N GLY A 434 1.59 14.86 18.34
CA GLY A 434 1.35 15.58 19.59
C GLY A 434 0.30 14.90 20.49
N ILE A 435 -0.85 14.53 19.92
CA ILE A 435 -1.92 13.79 20.65
C ILE A 435 -1.42 12.44 21.16
N SER A 436 -0.54 11.75 20.41
CA SER A 436 0.02 10.46 20.82
C SER A 436 0.93 10.56 22.06
N ILE A 437 1.53 11.73 22.30
CA ILE A 437 2.30 12.01 23.52
C ILE A 437 1.40 11.93 24.75
N ILE A 438 0.21 12.54 24.66
CA ILE A 438 -0.75 12.69 25.75
C ILE A 438 -1.57 11.41 25.94
N SER A 439 -2.16 10.91 24.85
CA SER A 439 -3.15 9.84 24.88
C SER A 439 -2.56 8.42 24.97
N LYS A 440 -1.27 8.24 24.66
CA LYS A 440 -0.60 6.92 24.52
C LYS A 440 -1.28 5.97 23.52
N LYS A 441 -2.23 6.45 22.71
CA LYS A 441 -2.94 5.65 21.70
C LYS A 441 -2.11 5.60 20.42
N ASN A 442 -2.23 4.49 19.68
CA ASN A 442 -1.66 4.39 18.35
C ASN A 442 -2.52 5.18 17.35
N VAL A 443 -2.03 6.35 16.96
CA VAL A 443 -2.70 7.27 16.03
C VAL A 443 -2.38 6.97 14.56
N ALA A 444 -1.47 6.04 14.27
CA ALA A 444 -1.00 5.78 12.91
C ALA A 444 -2.13 5.38 11.97
N ARG A 445 -3.12 4.61 12.46
CA ARG A 445 -4.30 4.23 11.68
C ARG A 445 -5.08 5.45 11.18
N ILE A 446 -5.29 6.44 12.05
CA ILE A 446 -6.04 7.66 11.74
C ILE A 446 -5.30 8.43 10.65
N TRP A 447 -3.98 8.60 10.81
CA TRP A 447 -3.15 9.26 9.82
C TRP A 447 -3.17 8.55 8.47
N ILE A 448 -2.96 7.22 8.43
CA ILE A 448 -2.94 6.45 7.18
C ILE A 448 -4.26 6.61 6.43
N VAL A 449 -5.39 6.41 7.12
CA VAL A 449 -6.73 6.52 6.52
C VAL A 449 -7.00 7.93 6.01
N ALA A 450 -6.74 8.96 6.83
CA ALA A 450 -6.97 10.34 6.45
C ALA A 450 -6.06 10.79 5.29
N SER A 451 -4.78 10.39 5.30
CA SER A 451 -3.84 10.69 4.22
C SER A 451 -4.23 10.02 2.91
N THR A 452 -4.76 8.79 2.95
CA THR A 452 -5.34 8.15 1.75
C THR A 452 -6.56 8.91 1.24
N ILE A 453 -7.45 9.38 2.13
CA ILE A 453 -8.61 10.18 1.73
C ILE A 453 -8.17 11.52 1.12
N PHE A 454 -7.22 12.22 1.74
CA PHE A 454 -6.67 13.46 1.19
C PHE A 454 -5.99 13.23 -0.16
N PHE A 455 -5.28 12.11 -0.32
CA PHE A 455 -4.67 11.74 -1.59
C PHE A 455 -5.70 11.50 -2.68
N ILE A 456 -6.79 10.78 -2.38
CA ILE A 456 -7.91 10.59 -3.31
C ILE A 456 -8.54 11.94 -3.67
N ALA A 457 -8.78 12.82 -2.69
CA ALA A 457 -9.32 14.15 -2.93
C ALA A 457 -8.41 14.99 -3.85
N TYR A 458 -7.09 14.92 -3.64
CA TYR A 458 -6.10 15.52 -4.54
C TYR A 458 -6.22 14.96 -5.96
N CYS A 459 -6.29 13.64 -6.13
CA CYS A 459 -6.44 13.02 -7.45
C CYS A 459 -7.74 13.46 -8.15
N VAL A 460 -8.85 13.57 -7.41
CA VAL A 460 -10.12 14.09 -7.95
C VAL A 460 -9.97 15.53 -8.43
N VAL A 461 -9.38 16.40 -7.61
CA VAL A 461 -9.13 17.80 -7.97
C VAL A 461 -8.23 17.89 -9.21
N SER A 462 -7.17 17.08 -9.26
CA SER A 462 -6.25 17.01 -10.40
C SER A 462 -6.98 16.66 -11.70
N VAL A 463 -7.83 15.63 -11.68
CA VAL A 463 -8.60 15.23 -12.86
C VAL A 463 -9.57 16.33 -13.29
N VAL A 464 -10.28 16.98 -12.36
CA VAL A 464 -11.19 18.08 -12.68
C VAL A 464 -10.45 19.25 -13.33
N MET A 465 -9.25 19.59 -12.84
CA MET A 465 -8.42 20.64 -13.41
C MET A 465 -7.97 20.29 -14.83
N ASN A 466 -7.50 19.07 -15.05
CA ASN A 466 -7.05 18.60 -16.36
C ASN A 466 -8.20 18.65 -17.41
N ILE A 467 -9.40 18.19 -17.04
CA ILE A 467 -10.59 18.26 -17.92
C ILE A 467 -10.94 19.73 -18.24
N SER A 468 -10.92 20.61 -17.24
CA SER A 468 -11.28 22.02 -17.41
C SER A 468 -10.33 22.76 -18.35
N ILE A 469 -9.01 22.53 -18.21
CA ILE A 469 -7.99 23.13 -19.08
C ILE A 469 -8.18 22.68 -20.54
N ASN A 470 -8.41 21.38 -20.77
CA ASN A 470 -8.62 20.86 -22.12
C ASN A 470 -9.88 21.46 -22.77
N ASN A 471 -10.96 21.65 -22.02
CA ASN A 471 -12.18 22.26 -22.54
C ASN A 471 -11.98 23.72 -22.96
N VAL A 472 -11.21 24.50 -22.18
CA VAL A 472 -10.90 25.91 -22.52
C VAL A 472 -10.01 25.98 -23.77
N LEU A 473 -8.98 25.13 -23.86
CA LEU A 473 -8.11 25.08 -25.04
C LEU A 473 -8.89 24.72 -26.31
N ILE A 474 -9.84 23.79 -26.21
CA ILE A 474 -10.72 23.42 -27.32
C ILE A 474 -11.63 24.60 -27.69
N SER A 475 -12.22 25.30 -26.72
CA SER A 475 -13.06 26.47 -27.02
C SER A 475 -12.27 27.60 -27.67
N ASP A 476 -11.04 27.86 -27.24
CA ASP A 476 -10.19 28.91 -27.83
C ASP A 476 -9.74 28.55 -29.25
N LEU A 477 -9.48 27.26 -29.52
CA LEU A 477 -9.21 26.74 -30.87
C LEU A 477 -10.42 26.84 -31.79
N VAL A 478 -11.62 26.54 -31.28
CA VAL A 478 -12.87 26.60 -32.05
C VAL A 478 -13.32 28.05 -32.30
N ASN A 479 -13.06 28.95 -31.36
CA ASN A 479 -13.40 30.38 -31.51
C ASN A 479 -12.34 31.20 -32.24
N GLY A 480 -11.11 30.66 -32.38
CA GLY A 480 -10.02 31.26 -33.15
C GLY A 480 -9.93 30.81 -34.61
N LEU A 481 -10.78 29.87 -35.01
CA LEU A 481 -11.06 29.46 -36.40
C LEU A 481 -12.36 30.12 -36.87
#